data_AF-A0A7S3FT84-F1
#
_entry.id   AF-A0A7S3FT84-F1
#
_cell.length_a   1.000
_cell.length_b   1.000
_cell.length_c   1.000
_cell.angle_alpha   90.00
_cell.angle_beta   90.00
_cell.angle_gamma   90.00
#
_symmetry.space_group_name_H-M   'P 1'
#
loop_
_entity.id
_entity.type
_entity.pdbx_description
1 polymer ?
#
loop_
_entity_poly.entity_id
_entity_poly.type
_entity_poly.pdbx_seq_one_letter_code
_entity_poly.pdbx_strand_id
1 'polypeptide(L)'
;NSLHMLYSQKENSYSPQGSRSPFKEKSPISSPLKQPRNPATYADYDASYQPTSKSQIVGTPIEIIQDKLYWVSDLKPPQNFKNAFFFNIDKDLNYFPFNKDFGPLNLAMVHRYSRELARLLKDPNYDDNKIFHYCTSKDPGDKMVNGAFLMGAFMIVILKMSAEQAYEKFRPYHSILKHYRDASKGDCFYNCTLLHVLQGLEYGVKFGWYDF
;
A
#
# COMPACT_ATOMS: atom_id res chain seq x y z
N ASN A 1 -25.24 4.97 3.53
CA ASN A 1 -25.49 5.65 4.82
C ASN A 1 -24.87 4.93 6.04
N SER A 2 -23.64 4.39 5.94
CA SER A 2 -22.93 3.77 7.09
C SER A 2 -21.44 4.15 7.20
N LEU A 3 -20.94 5.03 6.31
CA LEU A 3 -19.55 5.54 6.36
C LEU A 3 -19.44 6.90 7.06
N HIS A 4 -20.55 7.63 7.20
CA HIS A 4 -20.56 8.99 7.75
C HIS A 4 -20.63 9.04 9.30
N MET A 5 -20.94 7.92 9.97
CA MET A 5 -21.11 7.87 11.43
C MET A 5 -19.86 7.43 12.23
N LEU A 6 -18.77 7.05 11.56
CA LEU A 6 -17.55 6.57 12.25
C LEU A 6 -16.51 7.64 12.58
N TYR A 7 -16.70 8.90 12.16
CA TYR A 7 -15.65 9.91 12.28
C TYR A 7 -16.17 11.27 12.77
N SER A 8 -16.80 11.26 13.95
CA SER A 8 -16.85 12.45 14.79
C SER A 8 -16.29 12.08 16.15
N GLN A 9 -15.03 12.43 16.42
CA GLN A 9 -14.60 12.95 17.72
C GLN A 9 -13.13 13.40 17.72
N LYS A 10 -12.98 14.67 18.12
CA LYS A 10 -11.91 15.32 18.89
C LYS A 10 -10.57 15.61 18.19
N GLU A 11 -10.49 16.86 17.73
CA GLU A 11 -9.23 17.62 17.72
C GLU A 11 -8.61 17.61 19.13
N ASN A 12 -7.47 16.94 19.28
CA ASN A 12 -6.68 17.01 20.50
C ASN A 12 -5.86 18.31 20.51
N SER A 13 -6.25 19.21 21.42
CA SER A 13 -5.48 20.39 21.81
C SER A 13 -4.47 19.98 22.89
N TYR A 14 -3.22 19.75 22.48
CA TYR A 14 -2.10 19.62 23.42
C TYR A 14 -1.10 20.74 23.15
N SER A 15 -0.94 21.64 24.12
CA SER A 15 0.05 22.71 24.11
C SER A 15 1.07 22.45 25.23
N PRO A 16 2.33 22.12 24.93
CA PRO A 16 3.38 22.15 25.94
C PRO A 16 3.94 23.57 26.04
N GLN A 17 3.89 24.14 27.25
CA GLN A 17 4.65 25.33 27.62
C GLN A 17 6.12 24.95 27.85
N GLY A 18 7.07 25.72 27.29
CA GLY A 18 8.43 25.82 27.85
C GLY A 18 9.61 25.71 26.86
N SER A 19 10.35 26.82 26.78
CA SER A 19 11.71 27.03 26.24
C SER A 19 11.91 27.08 24.72
N ARG A 20 12.18 28.29 24.22
CA ARG A 20 12.54 28.62 22.83
C ARG A 20 13.99 28.20 22.56
N SER A 21 14.21 27.29 21.61
CA SER A 21 15.48 27.19 20.87
C SER A 21 15.31 27.86 19.49
N PRO A 22 16.33 28.54 18.94
CA PRO A 22 16.23 29.26 17.68
C PRO A 22 16.65 28.37 16.51
N PHE A 23 15.92 27.29 16.24
CA PHE A 23 16.02 26.56 14.97
C PHE A 23 14.62 26.10 14.52
N LYS A 24 13.89 27.02 13.90
CA LYS A 24 12.69 26.69 13.10
C LYS A 24 13.11 26.49 11.64
N GLU A 25 13.80 25.41 11.35
CA GLU A 25 13.65 24.80 10.03
C GLU A 25 12.39 23.94 10.09
N LYS A 26 11.34 24.38 9.39
CA LYS A 26 10.22 23.50 9.07
C LYS A 26 10.82 22.30 8.37
N SER A 27 10.74 21.12 8.99
CA SER A 27 11.03 19.87 8.28
C SER A 27 10.25 19.90 6.96
N PRO A 28 10.91 19.68 5.81
CA PRO A 28 10.23 19.75 4.54
C PRO A 28 9.10 18.74 4.58
N ILE A 29 7.86 19.24 4.44
CA ILE A 29 6.69 18.42 4.18
C ILE A 29 7.10 17.48 3.06
N SER A 30 7.16 16.17 3.34
CA SER A 30 7.51 15.17 2.35
C SER A 30 6.65 15.44 1.12
N SER A 31 7.27 15.64 -0.05
CA SER A 31 6.53 15.91 -1.28
C SER A 31 5.38 14.91 -1.41
N PRO A 32 4.17 15.35 -1.82
CA PRO A 32 3.09 14.42 -2.13
C PRO A 32 3.62 13.29 -2.99
N LEU A 33 3.09 12.07 -2.83
CA LEU A 33 3.24 11.08 -3.91
C LEU A 33 2.87 11.79 -5.20
N LYS A 34 3.69 11.66 -6.25
CA LYS A 34 3.61 12.52 -7.45
C LYS A 34 2.15 12.65 -7.85
N GLN A 35 1.72 13.89 -8.05
CA GLN A 35 0.33 14.20 -8.35
C GLN A 35 -0.20 13.33 -9.50
N PRO A 36 -1.49 12.99 -9.44
CA PRO A 36 -2.18 12.14 -10.42
C PRO A 36 -1.85 12.57 -11.84
N ARG A 37 -1.43 11.62 -12.68
CA ARG A 37 -1.22 11.85 -14.11
C ARG A 37 -2.31 11.13 -14.88
N ASN A 38 -2.80 11.75 -15.95
CA ASN A 38 -3.77 11.15 -16.86
C ASN A 38 -3.26 9.76 -17.33
N PRO A 39 -4.08 8.69 -17.32
CA PRO A 39 -3.67 7.37 -17.79
C PRO A 39 -3.01 7.36 -19.18
N ALA A 40 -3.42 8.26 -20.07
CA ALA A 40 -2.83 8.44 -21.40
C ALA A 40 -1.38 8.98 -21.39
N THR A 41 -0.87 9.39 -20.23
CA THR A 41 0.48 9.95 -20.06
C THR A 41 1.47 8.97 -19.43
N TYR A 42 1.05 7.73 -19.14
CA TYR A 42 2.00 6.66 -18.83
C TYR A 42 2.74 6.28 -20.11
N ALA A 43 4.08 6.35 -20.08
CA ALA A 43 4.93 6.07 -21.23
C ALA A 43 4.70 4.69 -21.86
N ASP A 44 4.13 3.75 -21.10
CA ASP A 44 3.88 2.36 -21.51
C ASP A 44 2.39 2.06 -21.77
N TYR A 45 1.53 3.09 -21.86
CA TYR A 45 0.13 2.94 -22.23
C TYR A 45 0.02 2.43 -23.67
N ASP A 46 -0.61 1.27 -23.83
CA ASP A 46 -0.78 0.59 -25.12
C ASP A 46 -2.24 0.19 -25.25
N ALA A 47 -3.02 0.96 -26.01
CA ALA A 47 -4.46 0.74 -26.18
C ALA A 47 -4.83 -0.61 -26.82
N SER A 48 -3.85 -1.38 -27.30
CA SER A 48 -4.05 -2.71 -27.90
C SER A 48 -3.84 -3.88 -26.93
N TYR A 49 -3.43 -3.63 -25.69
CA TYR A 49 -3.12 -4.70 -24.75
C TYR A 49 -4.36 -5.51 -24.35
N GLN A 50 -4.25 -6.83 -24.53
CA GLN A 50 -5.20 -7.81 -24.05
C GLN A 50 -4.52 -8.66 -22.97
N PRO A 51 -5.15 -8.90 -21.81
CA PRO A 51 -4.64 -9.82 -20.80
C PRO A 51 -4.37 -11.19 -21.42
N THR A 52 -3.19 -11.76 -21.15
CA THR A 52 -2.64 -12.85 -21.97
C THR A 52 -3.34 -14.20 -21.77
N SER A 53 -4.13 -14.40 -20.70
CA SER A 53 -5.00 -15.57 -20.50
C SER A 53 -5.77 -15.48 -19.18
N LYS A 54 -6.97 -16.08 -19.11
CA LYS A 54 -7.76 -16.28 -17.87
C LYS A 54 -7.08 -17.20 -16.83
N SER A 55 -5.96 -17.84 -17.18
CA SER A 55 -5.19 -18.73 -16.29
C SER A 55 -4.05 -18.05 -15.53
N GLN A 56 -3.77 -16.75 -15.76
CA GLN A 56 -2.74 -16.02 -15.03
C GLN A 56 -3.33 -15.27 -13.82
N ILE A 57 -2.85 -15.61 -12.63
CA ILE A 57 -3.18 -14.91 -11.37
C ILE A 57 -2.72 -13.45 -11.45
N VAL A 58 -1.54 -13.23 -12.02
CA VAL A 58 -0.99 -11.90 -12.34
C VAL A 58 -1.91 -11.19 -13.33
N GLY A 59 -2.21 -9.92 -13.06
CA GLY A 59 -3.16 -9.11 -13.83
C GLY A 59 -4.61 -9.21 -13.35
N THR A 60 -4.93 -10.11 -12.42
CA THR A 60 -6.27 -10.19 -11.82
C THR A 60 -6.40 -9.23 -10.63
N PRO A 61 -7.26 -8.19 -10.69
CA PRO A 61 -7.44 -7.28 -9.56
C PRO A 61 -8.19 -7.94 -8.40
N ILE A 62 -7.68 -7.71 -7.19
CA ILE A 62 -8.33 -8.07 -5.93
C ILE A 62 -9.17 -6.87 -5.48
N GLU A 63 -10.44 -7.11 -5.20
CA GLU A 63 -11.35 -6.11 -4.64
C GLU A 63 -11.18 -5.99 -3.11
N ILE A 64 -10.71 -4.82 -2.68
CA ILE A 64 -10.48 -4.49 -1.28
C ILE A 64 -11.73 -3.82 -0.69
N ILE A 65 -12.19 -2.76 -1.36
CA ILE A 65 -13.47 -2.08 -1.07
C ILE A 65 -14.34 -2.22 -2.30
N GLN A 66 -15.55 -2.76 -2.09
CA GLN A 66 -16.51 -3.03 -3.16
C GLN A 66 -16.69 -1.82 -4.07
N ASP A 67 -16.52 -2.04 -5.38
CA ASP A 67 -16.67 -1.04 -6.43
C ASP A 67 -15.79 0.21 -6.31
N LYS A 68 -14.80 0.21 -5.42
CA LYS A 68 -14.01 1.42 -5.12
C LYS A 68 -12.50 1.23 -5.10
N LEU A 69 -12.00 0.23 -4.39
CA LEU A 69 -10.56 0.05 -4.18
C LEU A 69 -10.12 -1.35 -4.57
N TYR A 70 -9.11 -1.41 -5.43
CA TYR A 70 -8.56 -2.62 -5.96
C TYR A 70 -7.04 -2.65 -5.79
N TRP A 71 -6.50 -3.86 -5.61
CA TRP A 71 -5.07 -4.14 -5.67
C TRP A 71 -4.78 -5.07 -6.82
N VAL A 72 -3.68 -4.87 -7.55
CA VAL A 72 -3.32 -5.72 -8.68
C VAL A 72 -1.81 -5.74 -8.86
N SER A 73 -1.26 -6.90 -9.20
CA SER A 73 0.13 -6.99 -9.65
C SER A 73 0.20 -7.52 -11.07
N ASP A 74 0.91 -6.79 -11.93
CA ASP A 74 1.12 -7.15 -13.33
C ASP A 74 2.38 -6.44 -13.89
N LEU A 75 2.72 -6.64 -15.16
CA LEU A 75 3.81 -5.96 -15.86
C LEU A 75 3.41 -4.58 -16.38
N LYS A 76 2.12 -4.37 -16.63
CA LYS A 76 1.52 -3.11 -17.06
C LYS A 76 0.28 -2.83 -16.21
N PRO A 77 -0.11 -1.56 -16.01
CA PRO A 77 -1.39 -1.26 -15.36
C PRO A 77 -2.54 -1.95 -16.13
N PRO A 78 -3.55 -2.49 -15.43
CA PRO A 78 -4.70 -3.08 -16.09
C PRO A 78 -5.36 -2.10 -17.04
N GLN A 79 -5.90 -2.63 -18.13
CA GLN A 79 -6.56 -1.83 -19.16
C GLN A 79 -8.04 -2.17 -19.23
N ASN A 80 -8.80 -1.35 -19.97
CA ASN A 80 -10.24 -1.54 -20.23
C ASN A 80 -11.18 -1.33 -19.02
N PHE A 81 -10.73 -0.68 -17.95
CA PHE A 81 -11.60 -0.25 -16.87
C PHE A 81 -12.11 1.17 -17.12
N LYS A 82 -13.44 1.34 -17.19
CA LYS A 82 -14.07 2.66 -17.24
C LYS A 82 -13.91 3.36 -15.88
N ASN A 83 -13.72 4.68 -15.92
CA ASN A 83 -13.55 5.51 -14.73
C ASN A 83 -12.46 5.00 -13.78
N ALA A 84 -11.39 4.38 -14.28
CA ALA A 84 -10.34 3.85 -13.43
C ALA A 84 -9.22 4.85 -13.19
N PHE A 85 -8.75 4.90 -11.95
CA PHE A 85 -7.54 5.59 -11.54
C PHE A 85 -6.50 4.57 -11.10
N PHE A 86 -5.33 4.59 -11.72
CA PHE A 86 -4.23 3.70 -11.39
C PHE A 86 -3.12 4.49 -10.72
N PHE A 87 -2.57 3.95 -9.64
CA PHE A 87 -1.35 4.46 -9.03
C PHE A 87 -0.38 3.32 -8.71
N ASN A 88 0.91 3.65 -8.67
CA ASN A 88 2.00 2.72 -8.40
C ASN A 88 2.99 3.39 -7.46
N ILE A 89 3.47 2.66 -6.47
CA ILE A 89 4.40 3.17 -5.45
C ILE A 89 5.81 2.58 -5.58
N ASP A 90 6.08 1.76 -6.60
CA ASP A 90 7.32 1.00 -6.74
C ASP A 90 8.56 1.90 -6.83
N LYS A 91 8.40 3.15 -7.30
CA LYS A 91 9.47 4.14 -7.40
C LYS A 91 9.42 5.20 -6.29
N ASP A 92 8.34 5.30 -5.55
CA ASP A 92 8.12 6.34 -4.54
C ASP A 92 8.40 5.85 -3.11
N LEU A 93 8.13 4.58 -2.83
CA LEU A 93 8.36 3.92 -1.54
C LEU A 93 9.33 2.75 -1.75
N ASN A 94 10.62 3.03 -1.63
CA ASN A 94 11.68 2.06 -1.87
C ASN A 94 12.28 1.55 -0.57
N TYR A 95 12.35 0.23 -0.45
CA TYR A 95 13.21 -0.41 0.54
C TYR A 95 14.67 -0.24 0.12
N PHE A 96 15.54 0.04 1.08
CA PHE A 96 16.99 0.13 0.88
C PHE A 96 17.63 -1.13 1.49
N PRO A 97 18.06 -2.10 0.67
CA PRO A 97 18.53 -3.38 1.14
C PRO A 97 19.94 -3.30 1.75
N PHE A 98 20.19 -4.09 2.79
CA PHE A 98 21.54 -4.27 3.34
C PHE A 98 22.31 -5.38 2.60
N ASN A 99 21.61 -6.42 2.16
CA ASN A 99 22.14 -7.53 1.36
C ASN A 99 21.09 -8.01 0.33
N LYS A 100 20.49 -9.18 0.56
CA LYS A 100 19.44 -9.78 -0.30
C LYS A 100 18.03 -9.57 0.26
N ASP A 101 17.90 -8.97 1.44
CA ASP A 101 16.66 -8.46 2.01
C ASP A 101 16.01 -7.44 1.08
N PHE A 102 14.68 -7.37 1.08
CA PHE A 102 13.93 -6.52 0.16
C PHE A 102 12.71 -5.86 0.80
N GLY A 103 12.50 -6.08 2.10
CA GLY A 103 11.34 -5.60 2.84
C GLY A 103 11.23 -6.26 4.22
N PRO A 104 10.11 -6.07 4.92
CA PRO A 104 8.98 -5.20 4.53
C PRO A 104 9.35 -3.72 4.54
N LEU A 105 8.52 -2.89 3.90
CA LEU A 105 8.65 -1.43 4.00
C LEU A 105 8.42 -0.97 5.46
N ASN A 106 9.12 0.08 5.88
CA ASN A 106 9.08 0.54 7.27
C ASN A 106 7.80 1.33 7.62
N LEU A 107 7.58 1.60 8.92
CA LEU A 107 6.38 2.28 9.42
C LEU A 107 6.18 3.70 8.85
N ALA A 108 7.25 4.44 8.54
CA ALA A 108 7.11 5.75 7.91
C ALA A 108 6.49 5.64 6.50
N MET A 109 6.87 4.59 5.75
CA MET A 109 6.28 4.30 4.44
C MET A 109 4.85 3.77 4.55
N VAL A 110 4.56 2.94 5.56
CA VAL A 110 3.18 2.52 5.89
C VAL A 110 2.31 3.74 6.17
N HIS A 111 2.74 4.62 7.08
CA HIS A 111 1.99 5.81 7.44
C HIS A 111 1.75 6.72 6.23
N ARG A 112 2.78 6.97 5.42
CA ARG A 112 2.66 7.77 4.19
C ARG A 112 1.68 7.13 3.20
N TYR A 113 1.81 5.84 2.92
CA TYR A 113 0.92 5.13 2.01
C TYR A 113 -0.54 5.20 2.49
N SER A 114 -0.79 4.84 3.75
CA SER A 114 -2.13 4.80 4.32
C SER A 114 -2.79 6.18 4.33
N ARG A 115 -2.04 7.24 4.65
CA ARG A 115 -2.54 8.62 4.62
C ARG A 115 -2.90 9.07 3.22
N GLU A 116 -2.01 8.88 2.24
CA GLU A 116 -2.28 9.32 0.88
C GLU A 116 -3.43 8.54 0.23
N LEU A 117 -3.53 7.23 0.49
CA LEU A 117 -4.65 6.43 -0.02
C LEU A 117 -5.98 6.84 0.65
N ALA A 118 -5.98 7.08 1.96
CA ALA A 118 -7.17 7.59 2.65
C ALA A 118 -7.59 8.97 2.14
N ARG A 119 -6.63 9.85 1.82
CA ARG A 119 -6.90 11.16 1.20
C ARG A 119 -7.50 11.01 -0.19
N LEU A 120 -6.92 10.14 -1.03
CA LEU A 120 -7.42 9.86 -2.38
C LEU A 120 -8.85 9.32 -2.36
N LEU A 121 -9.17 8.42 -1.44
CA LEU A 121 -10.52 7.84 -1.30
C LEU A 121 -11.58 8.85 -0.83
N LYS A 122 -11.17 9.97 -0.24
CA LYS A 122 -12.05 11.06 0.23
C LYS A 122 -12.10 12.25 -0.73
N ASP A 123 -11.30 12.24 -1.79
CA ASP A 123 -11.19 13.36 -2.72
C ASP A 123 -12.38 13.33 -3.69
N PRO A 124 -13.27 14.36 -3.68
CA PRO A 124 -14.49 14.36 -4.49
C PRO A 124 -14.23 14.26 -6.00
N ASN A 125 -13.03 14.64 -6.46
CA ASN A 125 -12.65 14.51 -7.86
C ASN A 125 -12.57 13.05 -8.32
N TYR A 126 -12.51 12.11 -7.38
CA TYR A 126 -12.38 10.67 -7.63
C TYR A 126 -13.60 9.88 -7.15
N ASP A 127 -14.72 10.51 -6.79
CA ASP A 127 -15.89 9.80 -6.24
C ASP A 127 -16.42 8.71 -7.19
N ASP A 128 -16.51 9.03 -8.49
CA ASP A 128 -16.96 8.11 -9.54
C ASP A 128 -15.85 7.18 -10.05
N ASN A 129 -14.62 7.33 -9.53
CA ASN A 129 -13.49 6.53 -9.98
C ASN A 129 -13.29 5.26 -9.17
N LYS A 130 -12.97 4.17 -9.89
CA LYS A 130 -12.38 2.94 -9.32
C LYS A 130 -10.89 3.13 -9.16
N ILE A 131 -10.37 2.99 -7.94
CA ILE A 131 -8.97 3.22 -7.60
C ILE A 131 -8.22 1.88 -7.58
N PHE A 132 -7.12 1.81 -8.30
CA PHE A 132 -6.26 0.63 -8.42
C PHE A 132 -4.87 0.94 -7.91
N HIS A 133 -4.45 0.26 -6.85
CA HIS A 133 -3.04 0.13 -6.51
C HIS A 133 -2.44 -0.97 -7.40
N TYR A 134 -1.60 -0.55 -8.34
CA TYR A 134 -0.88 -1.44 -9.24
C TYR A 134 0.59 -1.54 -8.81
N CYS A 135 1.12 -2.76 -8.70
CA CYS A 135 2.54 -3.01 -8.42
C CYS A 135 3.17 -3.98 -9.45
N THR A 136 4.43 -3.73 -9.78
CA THR A 136 5.13 -4.48 -10.84
C THR A 136 5.37 -5.93 -10.42
N SER A 137 4.96 -6.88 -11.26
CA SER A 137 5.16 -8.34 -11.03
C SER A 137 6.53 -8.87 -11.48
N LYS A 138 7.42 -8.01 -11.99
CA LYS A 138 8.75 -8.40 -12.46
C LYS A 138 9.54 -9.14 -11.38
N ASP A 139 10.24 -10.19 -11.82
CA ASP A 139 11.25 -10.91 -11.04
C ASP A 139 12.30 -9.90 -10.52
N PRO A 140 12.61 -9.87 -9.21
CA PRO A 140 12.44 -10.94 -8.24
C PRO A 140 11.10 -10.98 -7.49
N GLY A 141 10.05 -10.24 -7.85
CA GLY A 141 8.73 -10.29 -7.18
C GLY A 141 8.64 -9.49 -5.85
N ASP A 142 9.71 -8.79 -5.47
CA ASP A 142 9.82 -8.04 -4.21
C ASP A 142 8.79 -6.90 -4.12
N LYS A 143 8.48 -6.26 -5.25
CA LYS A 143 7.52 -5.16 -5.33
C LYS A 143 6.08 -5.65 -5.12
N MET A 144 5.76 -6.85 -5.58
CA MET A 144 4.44 -7.47 -5.41
C MET A 144 4.13 -7.68 -3.93
N VAL A 145 5.01 -8.34 -3.17
CA VAL A 145 4.75 -8.60 -1.74
C VAL A 145 4.80 -7.33 -0.89
N ASN A 146 5.69 -6.38 -1.19
CA ASN A 146 5.68 -5.08 -0.53
C ASN A 146 4.42 -4.26 -0.84
N GLY A 147 3.92 -4.31 -2.07
CA GLY A 147 2.65 -3.68 -2.45
C GLY A 147 1.46 -4.30 -1.75
N ALA A 148 1.42 -5.64 -1.65
CA ALA A 148 0.42 -6.37 -0.88
C ALA A 148 0.50 -6.04 0.62
N PHE A 149 1.71 -5.94 1.18
CA PHE A 149 1.93 -5.51 2.56
C PHE A 149 1.38 -4.11 2.83
N LEU A 150 1.68 -3.11 1.99
CA LEU A 150 1.15 -1.76 2.18
C LEU A 150 -0.38 -1.72 2.12
N MET A 151 -0.98 -2.44 1.17
CA MET A 151 -2.45 -2.54 1.09
C MET A 151 -3.02 -3.27 2.31
N GLY A 152 -2.39 -4.35 2.78
CA GLY A 152 -2.76 -5.05 4.00
C GLY A 152 -2.64 -4.17 5.25
N ALA A 153 -1.58 -3.38 5.35
CA ALA A 153 -1.39 -2.42 6.41
C ALA A 153 -2.48 -1.34 6.39
N PHE A 154 -2.88 -0.84 5.21
CA PHE A 154 -4.02 0.05 5.08
C PHE A 154 -5.33 -0.60 5.57
N MET A 155 -5.57 -1.87 5.23
CA MET A 155 -6.74 -2.61 5.73
C MET A 155 -6.78 -2.71 7.26
N ILE A 156 -5.64 -2.99 7.90
CA ILE A 156 -5.55 -3.07 9.36
C ILE A 156 -5.71 -1.70 10.01
N VAL A 157 -4.94 -0.72 9.55
CA VAL A 157 -4.82 0.59 10.20
C VAL A 157 -6.04 1.47 9.96
N ILE A 158 -6.56 1.48 8.73
CA ILE A 158 -7.67 2.37 8.31
C ILE A 158 -9.01 1.65 8.30
N LEU A 159 -9.08 0.45 7.69
CA LEU A 159 -10.34 -0.31 7.58
C LEU A 159 -10.64 -1.15 8.83
N LYS A 160 -9.72 -1.19 9.80
CA LYS A 160 -9.86 -1.92 11.08
C LYS A 160 -10.11 -3.42 10.89
N MET A 161 -9.56 -4.00 9.83
CA MET A 161 -9.57 -5.45 9.60
C MET A 161 -8.50 -6.15 10.44
N SER A 162 -8.70 -7.44 10.77
CA SER A 162 -7.63 -8.25 11.36
C SER A 162 -6.55 -8.59 10.33
N ALA A 163 -5.37 -8.99 10.79
CA ALA A 163 -4.30 -9.43 9.89
C ALA A 163 -4.74 -10.63 9.02
N GLU A 164 -5.50 -11.57 9.57
CA GLU A 164 -6.03 -12.72 8.84
C GLU A 164 -7.01 -12.29 7.75
N GLN A 165 -7.95 -11.38 8.08
CA GLN A 165 -8.91 -10.86 7.10
C GLN A 165 -8.20 -10.11 5.96
N ALA A 166 -7.18 -9.32 6.29
CA ALA A 166 -6.37 -8.61 5.31
C ALA A 166 -5.55 -9.57 4.43
N TYR A 167 -4.93 -10.59 5.03
CA TYR A 167 -4.15 -11.61 4.31
C TYR A 167 -5.02 -12.46 3.38
N GLU A 168 -6.23 -12.81 3.83
CA GLU A 168 -7.20 -13.63 3.11
C GLU A 168 -7.63 -12.99 1.78
N LYS A 169 -7.70 -11.65 1.71
CA LYS A 169 -7.95 -10.92 0.44
C LYS A 169 -6.95 -11.28 -0.65
N PHE A 170 -5.72 -11.65 -0.29
CA PHE A 170 -4.66 -12.02 -1.22
C PHE A 170 -4.62 -13.52 -1.56
N ARG A 171 -5.63 -14.32 -1.19
CA ARG A 171 -5.68 -15.78 -1.45
C ARG A 171 -5.20 -16.19 -2.84
N PRO A 172 -5.62 -15.54 -3.96
CA PRO A 172 -5.17 -15.94 -5.29
C PRO A 172 -3.64 -15.84 -5.48
N TYR A 173 -2.96 -14.97 -4.72
CA TYR A 173 -1.54 -14.67 -4.86
C TYR A 173 -0.67 -15.40 -3.81
N HIS A 174 -1.25 -16.09 -2.83
CA HIS A 174 -0.49 -16.70 -1.71
C HIS A 174 0.66 -17.58 -2.16
N SER A 175 0.49 -18.35 -3.24
CA SER A 175 1.52 -19.27 -3.77
C SER A 175 2.69 -18.56 -4.47
N ILE A 176 2.53 -17.30 -4.85
CA ILE A 176 3.54 -16.52 -5.59
C ILE A 176 4.13 -15.36 -4.78
N LEU A 177 3.54 -15.03 -3.62
CA LEU A 177 4.09 -14.03 -2.71
C LEU A 177 5.37 -14.56 -2.06
N LYS A 178 6.46 -13.81 -2.20
CA LYS A 178 7.73 -14.16 -1.56
C LYS A 178 7.69 -13.97 -0.06
N HIS A 179 8.37 -14.85 0.65
CA HIS A 179 8.64 -14.65 2.06
C HIS A 179 9.78 -13.65 2.22
N TYR A 180 9.62 -12.75 3.19
CA TYR A 180 10.69 -11.86 3.62
C TYR A 180 11.84 -12.67 4.21
N ARG A 181 13.05 -12.14 4.03
CA ARG A 181 14.29 -12.73 4.53
C ARG A 181 15.06 -11.72 5.35
N ASP A 182 15.96 -12.22 6.17
CA ASP A 182 16.85 -11.41 6.97
C ASP A 182 18.00 -10.81 6.14
N ALA A 183 18.70 -9.85 6.75
CA ALA A 183 19.80 -9.09 6.15
C ALA A 183 21.17 -9.76 6.28
N SER A 184 21.27 -10.99 6.82
CA SER A 184 22.55 -11.67 6.98
C SER A 184 23.18 -12.07 5.63
N LYS A 185 24.47 -12.37 5.68
CA LYS A 185 25.21 -12.96 4.56
C LYS A 185 25.01 -14.48 4.59
N GLY A 186 24.30 -15.02 3.60
CA GLY A 186 24.13 -16.46 3.44
C GLY A 186 22.73 -16.85 3.02
N ASP A 187 22.42 -18.13 3.23
CA ASP A 187 21.09 -18.68 3.02
C ASP A 187 20.16 -18.28 4.14
N CYS A 188 18.89 -18.05 3.80
CA CYS A 188 17.85 -17.73 4.77
C CYS A 188 17.09 -19.00 5.13
N PHE A 189 17.04 -19.34 6.41
CA PHE A 189 16.39 -20.55 6.92
C PHE A 189 15.02 -20.27 7.56
N TYR A 190 14.62 -19.01 7.66
CA TYR A 190 13.35 -18.61 8.25
C TYR A 190 12.42 -18.00 7.21
N ASN A 191 11.21 -18.55 7.10
CA ASN A 191 10.18 -18.07 6.20
C ASN A 191 9.30 -17.02 6.88
N CYS A 192 9.64 -15.74 6.75
CA CYS A 192 8.81 -14.65 7.24
C CYS A 192 7.72 -14.29 6.21
N THR A 193 6.52 -14.85 6.37
CA THR A 193 5.40 -14.67 5.43
C THR A 193 4.78 -13.27 5.52
N LEU A 194 3.98 -12.89 4.52
CA LEU A 194 3.17 -11.67 4.58
C LEU A 194 2.26 -11.65 5.81
N LEU A 195 1.66 -12.79 6.17
CA LEU A 195 0.79 -12.91 7.34
C LEU A 195 1.54 -12.60 8.63
N HIS A 196 2.77 -13.13 8.81
CA HIS A 196 3.58 -12.84 10.00
C HIS A 196 3.81 -11.32 10.18
N VAL A 197 4.12 -10.61 9.10
CA VAL A 197 4.35 -9.16 9.14
C VAL A 197 3.06 -8.40 9.45
N LEU A 198 1.92 -8.79 8.86
CA LEU A 198 0.62 -8.18 9.13
C LEU A 198 0.18 -8.38 10.59
N GLN A 199 0.37 -9.58 11.14
CA GLN A 199 0.09 -9.85 12.57
C GLN A 199 0.98 -8.99 13.48
N GLY A 200 2.26 -8.85 13.15
CA GLY A 200 3.17 -7.96 13.89
C GLY A 200 2.67 -6.51 13.92
N LEU A 201 2.17 -5.99 12.79
CA LEU A 201 1.57 -4.66 12.71
C LEU A 201 0.27 -4.58 13.53
N GLU A 202 -0.62 -5.56 13.41
CA GLU A 202 -1.87 -5.61 14.18
C GLU A 202 -1.61 -5.58 15.69
N TYR A 203 -0.66 -6.37 16.19
CA TYR A 203 -0.25 -6.31 17.60
C TYR A 203 0.35 -4.95 17.98
N GLY A 204 1.17 -4.36 17.11
CA GLY A 204 1.72 -3.01 17.31
C GLY A 204 0.62 -1.96 17.49
N VAL A 205 -0.46 -2.04 16.69
CA VAL A 205 -1.64 -1.18 16.83
C VAL A 205 -2.40 -1.51 18.12
N LYS A 206 -2.66 -2.80 18.39
CA LYS A 206 -3.41 -3.27 19.56
C LYS A 206 -2.78 -2.81 20.89
N PHE A 207 -1.46 -2.79 20.97
CA PHE A 207 -0.72 -2.39 22.17
C PHE A 207 -0.33 -0.91 22.18
N GLY A 208 -0.74 -0.12 21.17
CA GLY A 208 -0.44 1.31 21.10
C GLY A 208 1.03 1.64 20.80
N TRP A 209 1.81 0.69 20.27
CA TRP A 209 3.19 0.94 19.81
C TRP A 209 3.23 1.68 18.48
N TYR A 210 2.16 1.54 17.70
CA TYR A 210 1.91 2.31 16.50
C TYR A 210 0.51 2.91 16.55
N ASP A 211 0.45 4.24 16.52
CA ASP A 211 -0.78 5.03 16.49
C ASP A 211 -0.76 5.90 15.23
N PHE A 212 -1.82 5.82 14.42
CA PHE A 212 -1.88 6.39 13.07
C PHE A 212 -2.63 7.73 13.03
#